data_AF-A0A1W9IS53-F1
#
_entry.id   AF-A0A1W9IS53-F1
#
_cell.length_a   1.000
_cell.length_b   1.000
_cell.length_c   1.000
_cell.angle_alpha   90.00
_cell.angle_beta   90.00
_cell.angle_gamma   90.00
#
_symmetry.space_group_name_H-M   'P 1'
#
loop_
_entity.id
_entity.type
_entity.pdbx_description
1 polymer ?
#
loop_
_entity_poly.entity_id
_entity_poly.type
_entity_poly.pdbx_seq_one_letter_code
_entity_poly.pdbx_strand_id
1 'polypeptide(L)'
;MGARLYRHGALSLAAVACTAIGCVSSPAPLTLTSLEPTADQRKIADYYRQEALSFRLKARELAERIAAYQDLFGADSDWVNGARLLAQFYEHSAIDQDHQALMHLSIADDTRTESFDRRSSPRHNSQMK
;
A
#
# COMPACT_ATOMS: atom_id res chain seq x y z
N MET A 1 5.93 -30.60 45.90
CA MET A 1 5.12 -29.55 45.24
C MET A 1 6.05 -28.77 44.32
N GLY A 2 5.93 -28.87 42.98
CA GLY A 2 6.86 -28.14 42.11
C GLY A 2 6.63 -28.30 40.59
N ALA A 3 5.96 -29.36 40.14
CA ALA A 3 5.80 -29.62 38.70
C ALA A 3 4.62 -28.89 38.03
N ARG A 4 3.71 -28.24 38.78
CA ARG A 4 2.52 -27.57 38.20
C ARG A 4 2.78 -26.13 37.75
N LEU A 5 3.82 -25.47 38.26
CA LEU A 5 4.16 -24.09 37.90
C LEU A 5 4.94 -23.97 36.57
N TYR A 6 5.68 -25.01 36.18
CA TYR A 6 6.47 -25.00 34.94
C TYR A 6 5.63 -25.15 33.66
N ARG A 7 4.47 -25.82 33.73
CA ARG A 7 3.56 -26.00 32.58
C ARG A 7 2.94 -24.68 32.13
N HIS A 8 2.57 -23.82 33.07
CA HIS A 8 1.99 -22.50 32.76
C HIS A 8 3.05 -21.49 32.34
N GLY A 9 4.25 -21.54 32.93
CA GLY A 9 5.38 -20.68 32.50
C GLY A 9 5.82 -20.95 31.06
N ALA A 10 5.89 -22.22 30.65
CA ALA A 10 6.26 -22.60 29.29
C ALA A 10 5.20 -22.22 28.24
N LEU A 11 3.91 -22.33 28.58
CA LEU A 11 2.80 -21.93 27.71
C LEU A 11 2.75 -20.40 27.52
N SER A 12 2.99 -19.63 28.58
CA SER A 12 3.04 -18.16 28.48
C SER A 12 4.26 -17.67 27.68
N LEU A 13 5.42 -18.34 27.80
CA LEU A 13 6.61 -17.97 27.04
C LEU A 13 6.45 -18.25 25.53
N ALA A 14 5.77 -19.35 25.16
CA ALA A 14 5.48 -19.68 23.77
C ALA A 14 4.49 -18.70 23.12
N ALA A 15 3.47 -18.24 23.86
CA ALA A 15 2.50 -17.25 23.35
C ALA A 15 3.15 -15.88 23.07
N VAL A 16 4.13 -15.47 23.88
CA VAL A 16 4.90 -14.23 23.69
C VAL A 16 5.91 -14.36 22.53
N ALA A 17 6.41 -15.56 22.24
CA ALA A 17 7.30 -15.77 21.10
C ALA A 17 6.58 -15.66 19.73
N CYS A 18 5.29 -16.01 19.66
CA CYS A 18 4.51 -15.92 18.41
C CYS A 18 4.17 -14.49 18.00
N THR A 19 4.14 -13.51 18.92
CA THR A 19 3.85 -12.11 18.55
C THR A 19 5.05 -11.42 17.89
N ALA A 20 6.26 -11.96 18.04
CA ALA A 20 7.47 -11.41 17.44
C ALA A 20 7.67 -11.75 15.95
N ILE A 21 6.96 -12.78 15.44
CA ILE A 21 7.08 -13.21 14.03
C ILE A 21 6.17 -12.38 13.11
N GLY A 22 5.24 -11.59 13.67
CA GLY A 22 4.27 -10.80 12.91
C GLY A 22 4.73 -9.39 12.49
N CYS A 23 5.93 -8.96 12.86
CA CYS A 23 6.40 -7.60 12.58
C CYS A 23 7.34 -7.57 11.37
N VAL A 24 7.02 -6.70 10.42
CA VAL A 24 7.81 -6.33 9.22
C VAL A 24 7.67 -7.29 8.03
N SER A 25 6.52 -7.21 7.36
CA SER A 25 6.55 -7.19 5.90
C SER A 25 6.79 -5.74 5.47
N SER A 26 8.03 -5.28 5.55
CA SER A 26 8.39 -4.01 4.92
C SER A 26 8.53 -4.30 3.43
N PRO A 27 7.66 -3.77 2.55
CA PRO A 27 7.95 -3.82 1.13
C PRO A 27 9.34 -3.23 0.90
N ALA A 28 10.10 -3.82 -0.03
CA ALA A 28 11.44 -3.36 -0.34
C ALA A 28 11.39 -1.85 -0.66
N PRO A 29 12.37 -1.05 -0.18
CA PRO A 29 12.34 0.39 -0.36
C PRO A 29 12.32 0.74 -1.86
N LEU A 30 11.45 1.69 -2.23
CA LEU A 30 11.30 2.17 -3.60
C LEU A 30 12.62 2.81 -4.06
N THR A 31 13.26 2.20 -5.07
CA THR A 31 14.56 2.66 -5.58
C THR A 31 14.39 3.64 -6.75
N LEU A 32 14.59 4.93 -6.47
CA LEU A 32 14.48 6.05 -7.42
C LEU A 32 15.88 6.55 -7.79
N THR A 33 16.56 5.80 -8.67
CA THR A 33 17.93 6.11 -9.12
C THR A 33 18.02 6.28 -10.64
N SER A 34 16.88 6.50 -11.31
CA SER A 34 16.90 6.65 -12.76
C SER A 34 17.54 7.98 -13.16
N LEU A 35 18.33 7.95 -14.23
CA LEU A 35 18.81 9.17 -14.87
C LEU A 35 17.66 9.95 -15.54
N GLU A 36 16.59 9.25 -15.92
CA GLU A 36 15.39 9.80 -16.56
C GLU A 36 14.27 10.02 -15.52
N PRO A 37 13.85 11.26 -15.25
CA PRO A 37 12.80 11.58 -14.29
C PRO A 37 11.46 10.89 -14.58
N THR A 38 11.13 10.70 -15.86
CA THR A 38 9.89 10.02 -16.30
C THR A 38 9.84 8.56 -15.90
N ALA A 39 10.97 7.87 -15.90
CA ALA A 39 11.04 6.47 -15.48
C ALA A 39 10.82 6.33 -13.97
N ASP A 40 11.30 7.28 -13.17
CA ASP A 40 11.04 7.29 -11.73
C ASP A 40 9.59 7.67 -11.41
N GLN A 41 8.96 8.59 -12.15
CA GLN A 41 7.52 8.86 -12.02
C GLN A 41 6.66 7.61 -12.29
N ARG A 42 7.00 6.81 -13.31
CA ARG A 42 6.30 5.55 -13.59
C ARG A 42 6.49 4.52 -12.48
N LYS A 43 7.70 4.38 -11.91
CA LYS A 43 7.94 3.50 -10.76
C LYS A 43 7.12 3.92 -9.54
N ILE A 44 7.02 5.22 -9.27
CA ILE A 44 6.20 5.75 -8.17
C ILE A 44 4.72 5.43 -8.42
N ALA A 45 4.23 5.60 -9.65
CA ALA A 45 2.87 5.24 -9.99
C ALA A 45 2.58 3.74 -9.79
N ASP A 46 3.51 2.88 -10.20
CA ASP A 46 3.37 1.43 -10.01
C ASP A 46 3.40 1.03 -8.53
N TYR A 47 4.23 1.70 -7.71
CA TYR A 47 4.22 1.52 -6.26
C TYR A 47 2.84 1.83 -5.67
N TYR A 48 2.26 2.98 -6.02
CA TYR A 48 0.95 3.37 -5.52
C TYR A 48 -0.17 2.43 -6.01
N ARG A 49 -0.10 1.93 -7.24
CA ARG A 49 -1.03 0.87 -7.72
C ARG A 49 -0.92 -0.41 -6.89
N GLN A 50 0.28 -0.83 -6.53
CA GLN A 50 0.47 -2.02 -5.69
C GLN A 50 -0.11 -1.81 -4.29
N GLU A 51 0.10 -0.64 -3.69
CA GLU A 51 -0.51 -0.30 -2.40
C GLU A 51 -2.04 -0.25 -2.49
N ALA A 52 -2.60 0.30 -3.57
CA ALA A 52 -4.05 0.28 -3.80
C ALA A 52 -4.62 -1.14 -3.84
N LEU A 53 -3.93 -2.07 -4.52
CA LEU A 53 -4.30 -3.48 -4.54
C LEU A 53 -4.20 -4.13 -3.16
N SER A 54 -3.14 -3.84 -2.41
CA SER A 54 -2.95 -4.32 -1.03
C SER A 54 -4.11 -3.88 -0.13
N PHE A 55 -4.54 -2.62 -0.22
CA PHE A 55 -5.67 -2.11 0.54
C PHE A 55 -7.00 -2.79 0.16
N ARG A 56 -7.27 -2.99 -1.13
CA ARG A 56 -8.48 -3.72 -1.58
C ARG A 56 -8.53 -5.14 -1.04
N LEU A 57 -7.40 -5.83 -1.02
CA LEU A 57 -7.30 -7.18 -0.45
C LEU A 57 -7.64 -7.18 1.04
N LYS A 58 -7.11 -6.21 1.81
CA LYS A 58 -7.44 -6.06 3.24
C LYS A 58 -8.91 -5.72 3.48
N ALA A 59 -9.50 -4.84 2.66
CA ALA A 59 -10.92 -4.50 2.74
C ALA A 59 -11.80 -5.74 2.50
N ARG A 60 -11.47 -6.53 1.48
CA ARG A 60 -12.16 -7.79 1.16
C ARG A 60 -12.04 -8.82 2.28
N GLU A 61 -10.84 -9.00 2.83
CA GLU A 61 -10.60 -9.92 3.95
C GLU A 61 -11.46 -9.55 5.17
N LEU A 62 -11.58 -8.25 5.47
CA LEU A 62 -12.46 -7.79 6.55
C LEU A 62 -13.93 -8.03 6.24
N ALA A 63 -14.38 -7.86 5.00
CA ALA A 63 -15.75 -8.16 4.62
C ALA A 63 -16.13 -9.62 4.90
N GLU A 64 -15.20 -10.56 4.64
CA GLU A 64 -15.38 -11.98 4.95
C GLU A 64 -15.42 -12.22 6.47
N ARG A 65 -14.57 -11.54 7.25
CA ARG A 65 -14.53 -11.65 8.71
C ARG A 65 -15.78 -11.03 9.37
N ILE A 66 -16.35 -9.97 8.81
CA ILE A 66 -17.55 -9.33 9.33
C ILE A 66 -18.70 -10.34 9.41
N ALA A 67 -18.89 -11.19 8.39
CA ALA A 67 -19.93 -12.22 8.42
C ALA A 67 -19.72 -13.19 9.61
N ALA A 68 -18.49 -13.66 9.81
CA ALA A 68 -18.17 -14.52 10.96
C ALA A 68 -18.38 -13.80 12.31
N TYR A 69 -18.05 -12.51 12.40
CA TYR A 69 -18.27 -11.72 13.62
C TYR A 69 -19.76 -11.46 13.88
N GLN A 70 -20.58 -11.29 12.85
CA GLN A 70 -22.02 -11.15 12.99
C GLN A 70 -22.63 -12.40 13.62
N ASP A 71 -22.22 -13.58 13.17
CA ASP A 71 -22.72 -14.86 13.70
C ASP A 71 -22.28 -15.11 15.16
N LEU A 72 -21.07 -14.70 15.51
CA LEU A 72 -20.49 -14.96 16.84
C LEU A 72 -20.88 -13.92 17.91
N PHE A 73 -20.95 -12.66 17.53
CA PHE A 73 -21.07 -11.54 18.48
C PHE A 73 -22.34 -10.70 18.28
N GLY A 74 -23.10 -10.96 17.20
CA GLY A 74 -24.25 -10.17 16.82
C GLY A 74 -23.89 -8.98 15.94
N ALA A 75 -24.86 -8.56 15.12
CA ALA A 75 -24.66 -7.57 14.07
C ALA A 75 -24.31 -6.16 14.57
N ASP A 76 -24.73 -5.80 15.79
CA ASP A 76 -24.51 -4.49 16.40
C ASP A 76 -23.30 -4.48 17.35
N SER A 77 -22.54 -5.56 17.41
CA SER A 77 -21.36 -5.64 18.26
C SER A 77 -20.25 -4.69 17.81
N ASP A 78 -19.44 -4.22 18.77
CA ASP A 78 -18.25 -3.40 18.49
C ASP A 78 -17.27 -4.10 17.55
N TRP A 79 -17.21 -5.44 17.57
CA TRP A 79 -16.40 -6.23 16.65
C TRP A 79 -16.85 -6.06 15.20
N VAL A 80 -18.15 -6.15 14.95
CA VAL A 80 -18.73 -5.94 13.61
C VAL A 80 -18.58 -4.49 13.17
N ASN A 81 -18.87 -3.54 14.05
CA ASN A 81 -18.78 -2.11 13.75
C ASN A 81 -17.33 -1.69 13.47
N GLY A 82 -16.38 -2.11 14.31
CA GLY A 82 -14.95 -1.85 14.11
C GLY A 82 -14.42 -2.45 12.81
N ALA A 83 -14.77 -3.70 12.50
CA ALA A 83 -14.36 -4.34 11.26
C ALA A 83 -14.95 -3.63 10.02
N ARG A 84 -16.21 -3.16 10.10
CA ARG A 84 -16.84 -2.39 9.02
C ARG A 84 -16.13 -1.05 8.78
N LEU A 85 -15.82 -0.31 9.85
CA LEU A 85 -15.08 0.94 9.75
C LEU A 85 -13.69 0.72 9.14
N LEU A 86 -13.00 -0.35 9.54
CA LEU A 86 -11.67 -0.65 9.01
C LEU A 86 -11.71 -1.09 7.53
N ALA A 87 -12.76 -1.83 7.13
CA ALA A 87 -12.97 -2.19 5.72
C ALA A 87 -13.20 -0.94 4.86
N GLN A 88 -14.03 0.00 5.33
CA GLN A 88 -14.26 1.28 4.66
C GLN A 88 -12.99 2.12 4.57
N PHE A 89 -12.20 2.16 5.66
CA PHE A 89 -10.91 2.85 5.67
C PHE A 89 -9.98 2.31 4.59
N TYR A 90 -9.86 0.99 4.45
CA TYR A 90 -9.01 0.39 3.42
C TYR A 90 -9.55 0.63 2.01
N GLU A 91 -10.87 0.60 1.81
CA GLU A 91 -11.46 0.93 0.50
C GLU A 91 -11.15 2.38 0.09
N HIS A 92 -11.34 3.33 0.99
CA HIS A 92 -10.97 4.73 0.73
C HIS A 92 -9.47 4.90 0.50
N SER A 93 -8.64 4.22 1.30
CA SER A 93 -7.18 4.24 1.13
C SER A 93 -6.79 3.72 -0.26
N ALA A 94 -7.44 2.66 -0.75
CA ALA A 94 -7.18 2.14 -2.10
C ALA A 94 -7.50 3.17 -3.19
N ILE A 95 -8.60 3.89 -3.06
CA ILE A 95 -9.00 4.96 -3.99
C ILE A 95 -7.97 6.09 -3.97
N ASP A 96 -7.53 6.50 -2.78
CA ASP A 96 -6.50 7.55 -2.63
C ASP A 96 -5.18 7.14 -3.29
N GLN A 97 -4.75 5.88 -3.09
CA GLN A 97 -3.53 5.37 -3.73
C GLN A 97 -3.67 5.31 -5.26
N ASP A 98 -4.82 4.90 -5.79
CA ASP A 98 -5.04 4.94 -7.25
C ASP A 98 -5.00 6.37 -7.80
N HIS A 99 -5.56 7.33 -7.07
CA HIS A 99 -5.47 8.74 -7.46
C HIS A 99 -4.02 9.24 -7.47
N GLN A 100 -3.21 8.89 -6.46
CA GLN A 100 -1.77 9.19 -6.46
C GLN A 100 -1.06 8.57 -7.67
N ALA A 101 -1.35 7.30 -7.99
CA ALA A 101 -0.78 6.65 -9.15
C ALA A 101 -1.11 7.38 -10.46
N LEU A 102 -2.37 7.80 -10.65
CA LEU A 102 -2.80 8.57 -11.82
C LEU A 102 -2.08 9.91 -11.93
N MET A 103 -1.90 10.62 -10.82
CA MET A 103 -1.15 11.89 -10.80
C MET A 103 0.29 11.71 -11.28
N HIS A 104 0.98 10.66 -10.81
CA HIS A 104 2.36 10.37 -11.23
C HIS A 104 2.46 9.93 -12.70
N LEU A 105 1.47 9.21 -13.22
CA LEU A 105 1.41 8.89 -14.65
C LEU A 105 1.21 10.15 -15.51
N SER A 106 0.34 11.06 -15.09
CA SER A 106 0.13 12.34 -15.79
C SER A 106 1.42 13.13 -15.92
N ILE A 107 2.18 13.27 -14.82
CA ILE A 107 3.47 13.98 -14.82
C ILE A 107 4.47 13.31 -15.78
N ALA A 108 4.51 11.97 -15.80
CA ALA A 108 5.38 11.23 -16.70
C ALA A 108 5.04 11.46 -18.18
N ASP A 109 3.75 11.60 -18.51
CA ASP A 109 3.28 11.87 -19.87
C ASP A 109 3.51 13.32 -20.30
N ASP A 110 3.28 14.29 -19.42
CA ASP A 110 3.55 15.71 -19.71
C ASP A 110 5.04 15.93 -20.02
N THR A 111 5.92 15.37 -19.18
CA THR A 111 7.38 15.46 -19.38
C THR A 111 7.83 14.84 -20.70
N ARG A 112 7.22 13.73 -21.11
CA ARG A 112 7.50 13.09 -22.41
C ARG A 112 7.12 14.01 -23.56
N THR A 113 5.96 14.65 -23.47
CA THR A 113 5.44 15.55 -24.52
C THR A 113 6.31 16.79 -24.67
N GLU A 114 6.72 17.42 -23.57
CA GLU A 114 7.64 18.56 -23.60
C GLU A 114 9.03 18.21 -24.18
N SER A 115 9.56 17.03 -23.84
CA SER A 115 10.86 16.58 -24.37
C SER A 115 10.81 16.32 -25.88
N PHE A 116 9.66 15.89 -26.39
CA PHE A 116 9.41 15.68 -27.80
C PHE A 116 9.32 17.01 -28.56
N ASP A 117 8.62 18.00 -28.00
CA ASP A 117 8.50 19.34 -28.58
C ASP A 117 9.85 20.07 -28.66
N ARG A 118 10.69 19.96 -27.63
CA ARG A 118 12.07 20.50 -27.69
C ARG A 118 12.92 19.86 -28.78
N ARG A 119 12.71 18.57 -29.06
CA ARG A 119 13.51 17.83 -30.05
C ARG A 119 13.05 18.11 -31.49
N SER A 120 11.78 18.45 -31.69
CA SER A 120 11.17 18.71 -32.99
C SER A 120 11.24 20.17 -33.43
N SER A 121 11.60 21.10 -32.53
CA SER A 121 11.86 22.50 -32.89
C SER A 121 13.17 22.63 -33.69
N PRO A 122 13.14 23.08 -34.96
CA PRO A 122 14.36 23.29 -35.73
C PRO A 122 15.12 24.44 -35.07
N ARG A 123 16.34 24.17 -34.58
CA ARG A 123 17.27 25.20 -34.13
C ARG A 123 17.48 26.17 -35.29
N HIS A 124 16.78 27.29 -35.27
CA HIS A 124 17.06 28.41 -36.16
C HIS A 124 18.43 28.95 -35.76
N ASN A 125 19.45 28.47 -36.46
CA ASN A 125 20.83 28.89 -36.29
C ASN A 125 20.94 30.33 -36.80
N SER A 126 20.64 31.30 -35.93
CA SER A 126 21.06 32.69 -36.12
C SER A 126 22.57 32.78 -35.91
N GLN A 127 23.32 32.25 -36.87
CA GLN A 127 24.59 32.84 -37.27
C GLN A 127 24.31 33.63 -38.54
N MET A 128 24.27 34.96 -38.43
CA MET A 128 24.76 35.91 -39.43
C MET A 128 24.31 37.33 -39.04
N LYS A 129 25.16 38.04 -38.28
CA LYS A 129 25.92 39.21 -38.74
C LYS A 129 26.55 39.93 -37.54
#